data_AF-A0A535V088-F1
#
_entry.id   AF-A0A535V088-F1
#
_cell.length_a   1.000
_cell.length_b   1.000
_cell.length_c   1.000
_cell.angle_alpha   90.00
_cell.angle_beta   90.00
_cell.angle_gamma   90.00
#
_symmetry.space_group_name_H-M   'P 1'
#
loop_
_entity.id
_entity.type
_entity.pdbx_description
1 polymer ?
#
loop_
_entity_poly.entity_id
_entity_poly.type
_entity_poly.pdbx_seq_one_letter_code
_entity_poly.pdbx_strand_id
1 'polypeptide(L)'
;AVDDFGSGYSSLGYLRRLPLDAVKIDRTFVAGLSTSEQGRELALAVVRLVDTLDLPTIAEGIETAEELEYVRSLGVDFGQGYCFSKPLGAVAAAKVVTGPGYDMDVLAPGRRGAGRTRPVVPSAQPGPSIAPGQERPRRVGKRPAGRLNPAL
;
A
#
# COMPACT_ATOMS: atom_id res chain seq x y z
N ALA A 1 -4.80 4.34 -12.03
CA ALA A 1 -3.75 5.02 -11.22
C ALA A 1 -2.41 4.97 -11.96
N VAL A 2 -1.53 5.95 -11.73
CA VAL A 2 -0.12 5.89 -12.18
C VAL A 2 0.77 5.30 -11.07
N ASP A 3 1.70 4.42 -11.45
CA ASP A 3 2.65 3.75 -10.55
C ASP A 3 4.03 4.45 -10.58
N ASP A 4 4.82 4.31 -9.51
CA ASP A 4 6.20 4.79 -9.42
C ASP A 4 6.42 6.31 -9.58
N PHE A 5 5.49 7.16 -9.10
CA PHE A 5 5.74 8.61 -9.12
C PHE A 5 6.91 8.98 -8.19
N GLY A 6 8.03 9.35 -8.81
CA GLY A 6 9.23 9.86 -8.13
C GLY A 6 10.44 8.93 -8.11
N SER A 7 10.40 7.74 -8.73
CA SER A 7 11.58 6.89 -8.94
C SER A 7 12.33 7.15 -10.28
N GLY A 8 11.89 8.15 -11.09
CA GLY A 8 12.51 8.53 -12.38
C GLY A 8 11.93 9.79 -13.05
N TYR A 9 12.22 10.01 -14.36
CA TYR A 9 11.72 11.14 -15.18
C TYR A 9 10.22 11.01 -15.49
N SER A 10 9.37 11.18 -14.50
CA SER A 10 7.94 11.40 -14.71
C SER A 10 7.72 12.84 -15.19
N SER A 11 7.43 13.04 -16.47
CA SER A 11 7.04 14.36 -16.96
C SER A 11 5.67 14.72 -16.37
N LEU A 12 5.65 15.62 -15.38
CA LEU A 12 4.44 16.22 -14.82
C LEU A 12 3.49 16.75 -15.90
N GLY A 13 4.06 17.21 -17.02
CA GLY A 13 3.29 17.65 -18.18
C GLY A 13 2.47 16.55 -18.85
N TYR A 14 2.80 15.26 -18.66
CA TYR A 14 2.07 14.12 -19.22
C TYR A 14 0.90 13.68 -18.34
N LEU A 15 1.03 13.80 -17.01
CA LEU A 15 -0.03 13.46 -16.03
C LEU A 15 -1.33 14.22 -16.30
N ARG A 16 -1.24 15.50 -16.70
CA ARG A 16 -2.41 16.34 -17.00
C ARG A 16 -3.28 15.83 -18.16
N ARG A 17 -2.72 15.03 -19.07
CA ARG A 17 -3.43 14.57 -20.29
C ARG A 17 -3.91 13.12 -20.22
N LEU A 18 -3.54 12.40 -19.17
CA LEU A 18 -3.95 11.01 -19.00
C LEU A 18 -5.25 10.94 -18.19
N PRO A 19 -6.20 10.07 -18.55
CA PRO A 19 -7.40 9.82 -17.76
C PRO A 19 -7.01 8.95 -16.54
N LEU A 20 -6.41 9.59 -15.53
CA LEU A 20 -5.99 8.93 -14.31
C LEU A 20 -7.05 9.07 -13.23
N ASP A 21 -7.33 7.98 -12.52
CA ASP A 21 -8.26 7.98 -11.39
C ASP A 21 -7.58 8.27 -10.05
N ALA A 22 -6.26 8.11 -9.97
CA ALA A 22 -5.46 8.32 -8.75
C ALA A 22 -3.95 8.36 -9.06
N VAL A 23 -3.16 8.86 -8.12
CA VAL A 23 -1.70 8.86 -8.15
C VAL A 23 -1.15 8.10 -6.95
N LYS A 24 -0.19 7.21 -7.19
CA LYS A 24 0.51 6.45 -6.14
C LYS A 24 1.79 7.18 -5.74
N ILE A 25 1.99 7.38 -4.45
CA ILE A 25 3.22 7.90 -3.86
C ILE A 25 4.08 6.69 -3.50
N ASP A 26 5.19 6.54 -4.21
CA ASP A 26 6.05 5.37 -4.07
C ASP A 26 6.62 5.22 -2.64
N ARG A 27 6.89 3.97 -2.26
CA ARG A 27 7.44 3.61 -0.94
C ARG A 27 8.72 4.38 -0.62
N THR A 28 9.55 4.74 -1.60
CA THR A 28 10.79 5.50 -1.34
C THR A 28 10.54 6.88 -0.72
N PHE A 29 9.36 7.47 -0.89
CA PHE A 29 8.94 8.71 -0.24
C PHE A 29 8.24 8.49 1.10
N VAL A 30 7.75 7.27 1.36
CA VAL A 30 7.02 6.91 2.59
C VAL A 30 7.96 6.31 3.64
N ALA A 31 8.95 5.53 3.21
CA ALA A 31 9.86 4.85 4.09
C ALA A 31 10.71 5.84 4.90
N GLY A 32 10.71 5.69 6.22
CA GLY A 32 11.56 6.51 7.10
C GLY A 32 11.05 7.93 7.33
N LEU A 33 9.78 8.22 7.03
CA LEU A 33 9.13 9.48 7.38
C LEU A 33 9.16 9.76 8.90
N SER A 34 9.31 8.74 9.74
CA SER A 34 9.46 8.92 11.18
C SER A 34 10.84 9.44 11.61
N THR A 35 11.86 9.35 10.76
CA THR A 35 13.26 9.62 11.13
C THR A 35 13.97 10.68 10.30
N SER A 36 13.47 11.03 9.11
CA SER A 36 14.11 11.98 8.19
C SER A 36 13.30 13.25 7.97
N GLU A 37 13.81 14.39 8.43
CA GLU A 37 13.21 15.71 8.15
C GLU A 37 13.24 16.05 6.65
N GLN A 38 14.34 15.75 5.96
CA GLN A 38 14.40 15.96 4.51
C GLN A 38 13.41 15.08 3.76
N GLY A 39 13.22 13.83 4.19
CA GLY A 39 12.21 12.93 3.62
C GLY A 39 10.79 13.45 3.82
N ARG A 40 10.51 14.02 4.99
CA ARG A 40 9.23 14.66 5.33
C ARG A 40 8.90 15.85 4.44
N GLU A 41 9.85 16.74 4.23
CA GLU A 41 9.69 17.92 3.36
C GLU A 41 9.49 17.51 1.90
N LEU A 42 10.24 16.50 1.43
CA LEU A 42 10.10 15.98 0.08
C LEU A 42 8.72 15.33 -0.14
N ALA A 43 8.27 14.50 0.80
CA ALA A 43 6.94 13.89 0.74
C ALA A 43 5.82 14.94 0.76
N LEU A 44 5.95 15.98 1.59
CA LEU A 44 5.01 17.11 1.60
C LEU A 44 4.97 17.82 0.23
N ALA A 45 6.12 18.09 -0.37
CA ALA A 45 6.19 18.73 -1.68
C ALA A 45 5.52 17.89 -2.77
N VAL A 46 5.74 16.56 -2.77
CA VAL A 46 5.10 15.62 -3.70
C VAL A 46 3.58 15.59 -3.50
N VAL A 47 3.10 15.47 -2.27
CA VAL A 47 1.66 15.46 -1.98
C VAL A 47 0.99 16.75 -2.46
N ARG A 48 1.58 17.91 -2.17
CA ARG A 48 1.05 19.21 -2.63
C ARG A 48 1.01 19.32 -4.15
N LEU A 49 2.02 18.82 -4.84
CA LEU A 49 2.05 18.82 -6.29
C LEU A 49 0.92 17.97 -6.87
N VAL A 50 0.69 16.78 -6.32
CA VAL A 50 -0.38 15.91 -6.78
C VAL A 50 -1.77 16.47 -6.44
N ASP A 51 -1.89 17.17 -5.30
CA ASP A 51 -3.13 17.85 -4.93
C ASP A 51 -3.57 18.87 -6.00
N THR A 52 -2.62 19.56 -6.65
CA THR A 52 -2.93 20.48 -7.76
C THR A 52 -3.54 19.82 -9.00
N LEU A 53 -3.44 18.50 -9.12
CA LEU A 53 -4.03 17.72 -10.21
C LEU A 53 -5.49 17.33 -9.95
N ASP A 54 -6.02 17.61 -8.75
CA ASP A 54 -7.34 17.19 -8.27
C ASP A 54 -7.57 15.66 -8.39
N LEU A 55 -6.50 14.89 -8.22
CA LEU A 55 -6.53 13.43 -8.21
C LEU A 55 -6.40 12.86 -6.78
N PRO A 56 -7.14 11.79 -6.46
CA PRO A 56 -6.91 11.01 -5.25
C PRO A 56 -5.48 10.46 -5.17
N THR A 57 -4.97 10.34 -3.95
CA THR A 57 -3.60 9.91 -3.65
C THR A 57 -3.57 8.61 -2.87
N ILE A 58 -2.60 7.75 -3.19
CA ILE A 58 -2.39 6.45 -2.54
C ILE A 58 -0.94 6.38 -2.06
N ALA A 59 -0.68 6.37 -0.75
CA ALA A 59 0.66 6.14 -0.21
C ALA A 59 0.99 4.65 -0.17
N GLU A 60 2.15 4.26 -0.73
CA GLU A 60 2.59 2.88 -0.77
C GLU A 60 3.69 2.56 0.24
N GLY A 61 3.71 1.31 0.69
CA GLY A 61 4.77 0.79 1.55
C GLY A 61 4.76 1.37 2.97
N ILE A 62 3.58 1.72 3.51
CA ILE A 62 3.42 2.11 4.91
C ILE A 62 3.69 0.89 5.81
N GLU A 63 4.76 0.92 6.61
CA GLU A 63 5.14 -0.22 7.46
C GLU A 63 4.88 0.04 8.94
N THR A 64 4.87 1.31 9.36
CA THR A 64 4.73 1.72 10.77
C THR A 64 3.50 2.59 11.02
N ALA A 65 3.05 2.66 12.27
CA ALA A 65 1.93 3.51 12.66
C ALA A 65 2.28 5.00 12.56
N GLU A 66 3.54 5.34 12.80
CA GLU A 66 4.08 6.69 12.68
C GLU A 66 4.09 7.17 11.23
N GLU A 67 4.48 6.32 10.28
CA GLU A 67 4.37 6.61 8.84
C GLU A 67 2.91 6.81 8.43
N LEU A 68 2.00 5.96 8.92
CA LEU A 68 0.56 6.08 8.66
C LEU A 68 0.00 7.42 9.15
N GLU A 69 0.33 7.81 10.39
CA GLU A 69 -0.14 9.07 10.96
C GLU A 69 0.42 10.26 10.18
N TYR A 70 1.69 10.18 9.76
CA TYR A 70 2.31 11.25 8.99
C TYR A 70 1.63 11.42 7.63
N VAL A 71 1.46 10.34 6.84
CA VAL A 71 0.81 10.45 5.51
C VAL A 71 -0.64 10.92 5.62
N ARG A 72 -1.36 10.55 6.68
CA ARG A 72 -2.69 11.09 6.97
C ARG A 72 -2.67 12.59 7.26
N SER A 73 -1.66 13.06 8.00
CA SER A 73 -1.50 14.48 8.31
C SER A 73 -1.23 15.31 7.05
N LEU A 74 -0.54 14.74 6.06
CA LEU A 74 -0.31 15.36 4.75
C LEU A 74 -1.57 15.44 3.88
N GLY A 75 -2.66 14.75 4.25
CA GLY A 75 -3.89 14.72 3.47
C GLY A 75 -3.93 13.62 2.40
N VAL A 76 -3.10 12.59 2.52
CA VAL A 76 -3.17 11.43 1.60
C VAL A 76 -4.50 10.69 1.79
N ASP A 77 -5.16 10.36 0.68
CA ASP A 77 -6.53 9.81 0.69
C ASP A 77 -6.55 8.31 1.06
N PHE A 78 -5.63 7.53 0.50
CA PHE A 78 -5.56 6.08 0.67
C PHE A 78 -4.15 5.62 1.05
N GLY A 79 -4.06 4.45 1.70
CA GLY A 79 -2.78 3.87 2.11
C GLY A 79 -2.70 2.37 1.86
N GLN A 80 -1.53 1.91 1.45
CA GLN A 80 -1.20 0.49 1.29
C GLN A 80 0.13 0.19 1.97
N GLY A 81 0.22 -0.92 2.68
CA GLY A 81 1.48 -1.39 3.25
C GLY A 81 1.32 -2.42 4.35
N TYR A 82 2.46 -2.88 4.88
CA TYR A 82 2.50 -3.93 5.91
C TYR A 82 1.95 -3.48 7.26
N CYS A 83 1.81 -2.18 7.48
CA CYS A 83 1.08 -1.63 8.63
C CYS A 83 -0.40 -2.12 8.66
N PHE A 84 -1.00 -2.38 7.48
CA PHE A 84 -2.34 -2.92 7.38
C PHE A 84 -2.33 -4.46 7.30
N SER A 85 -1.60 -5.00 6.33
CA SER A 85 -1.47 -6.44 6.13
C SER A 85 -0.30 -6.77 5.20
N LYS A 86 0.23 -7.99 5.33
CA LYS A 86 1.14 -8.55 4.33
C LYS A 86 0.35 -9.02 3.10
N PRO A 87 0.98 -9.22 1.92
CA PRO A 87 0.32 -9.78 0.75
C PRO A 87 -0.36 -11.10 1.10
N LEU A 88 -1.65 -11.19 0.80
CA LEU A 88 -2.49 -12.33 1.13
C LEU A 88 -2.75 -13.19 -0.11
N GLY A 89 -2.90 -14.49 0.09
CA GLY A 89 -3.44 -15.36 -0.95
C GLY A 89 -4.92 -15.03 -1.21
N ALA A 90 -5.42 -15.37 -2.40
CA ALA A 90 -6.75 -14.99 -2.88
C ALA A 90 -7.89 -15.27 -1.87
N VAL A 91 -7.88 -16.44 -1.21
CA VAL A 91 -8.91 -16.81 -0.23
C VAL A 91 -8.90 -15.91 1.00
N ALA A 92 -7.71 -15.55 1.50
CA ALA A 92 -7.59 -14.66 2.65
C ALA A 92 -7.92 -13.22 2.27
N ALA A 93 -7.49 -12.76 1.09
CA ALA A 93 -7.85 -11.44 0.57
C ALA A 93 -9.36 -11.28 0.40
N ALA A 94 -10.04 -12.29 -0.16
CA ALA A 94 -11.49 -12.30 -0.33
C ALA A 94 -12.22 -12.08 1.00
N LYS A 95 -11.80 -12.74 2.08
CA LYS A 95 -12.40 -12.55 3.42
C LYS A 95 -12.20 -11.15 3.99
N VAL A 96 -11.08 -10.50 3.66
CA VAL A 96 -10.80 -9.13 4.11
C VAL A 96 -11.72 -8.15 3.40
N VAL A 97 -11.82 -8.23 2.06
CA VAL A 97 -12.61 -7.27 1.27
C VAL A 97 -14.13 -7.48 1.37
N THR A 98 -14.59 -8.67 1.75
CA THR A 98 -16.01 -8.94 2.03
C THR A 98 -16.35 -8.89 3.53
N GLY A 99 -15.35 -8.62 4.38
CA GLY A 99 -15.52 -8.53 5.82
C GLY A 99 -16.22 -7.23 6.25
N PRO A 100 -16.87 -7.21 7.42
CA PRO A 100 -17.48 -6.00 7.96
C PRO A 100 -16.42 -4.91 8.16
N GLY A 101 -16.70 -3.69 7.66
CA GLY A 101 -15.80 -2.54 7.76
C GLY A 101 -15.01 -2.20 6.50
N TYR A 102 -15.10 -3.01 5.44
CA TYR A 102 -14.63 -2.64 4.09
C TYR A 102 -15.83 -2.16 3.26
N ASP A 103 -15.91 -0.84 3.07
CA ASP A 103 -16.87 -0.24 2.15
C ASP A 103 -16.19 -0.05 0.78
N MET A 104 -16.63 -0.86 -0.20
CA MET A 104 -16.09 -0.83 -1.56
C MET A 104 -16.50 0.43 -2.32
N ASP A 105 -17.50 1.20 -1.83
CA ASP A 105 -17.97 2.44 -2.44
C ASP A 105 -17.10 3.65 -2.08
N VAL A 106 -16.14 3.51 -1.15
CA VAL A 106 -15.21 4.57 -0.73
C VAL A 106 -14.23 4.96 -1.85
N LEU A 107 -14.05 4.10 -2.85
CA LEU A 107 -13.23 4.39 -4.04
C LEU A 107 -14.00 5.13 -5.14
N ALA A 108 -15.29 5.44 -4.96
CA ALA A 108 -16.03 6.22 -5.95
C ALA A 108 -15.37 7.61 -6.10
N PRO A 109 -15.05 8.05 -7.34
CA PRO A 109 -14.43 9.35 -7.58
C PRO A 109 -15.43 10.48 -7.27
N GLY A 110 -15.52 10.84 -5.99
CA GLY A 110 -16.31 11.92 -5.47
C GLY A 110 -15.45 13.17 -5.36
N ARG A 111 -15.62 14.06 -6.35
CA ARG A 111 -15.09 15.44 -6.42
C ARG A 111 -14.80 16.04 -5.04
N ARG A 112 -13.57 16.51 -4.83
CA ARG A 112 -13.15 17.29 -3.66
C ARG A 112 -13.94 18.61 -3.61
N GLY A 113 -15.07 18.60 -2.91
CA GLY A 113 -15.82 19.78 -2.52
C GLY A 113 -15.51 20.15 -1.07
N ALA A 114 -15.31 21.45 -0.80
CA ALA A 114 -15.05 22.02 0.51
C ALA A 114 -16.13 21.61 1.52
N GLY A 115 -15.82 20.63 2.37
CA GLY A 115 -16.72 20.18 3.43
C GLY A 115 -17.03 18.69 3.37
N ARG A 116 -16.05 17.85 3.72
CA ARG A 116 -16.38 16.56 4.31
C ARG A 116 -15.35 16.09 5.33
N THR A 117 -15.87 15.59 6.43
CA THR A 117 -15.15 14.93 7.50
C THR A 117 -14.54 13.62 7.00
N ARG A 118 -13.27 13.40 7.37
CA ARG A 118 -12.43 12.27 6.98
C ARG A 118 -13.11 10.92 7.29
N PRO A 119 -13.00 9.90 6.43
CA PRO A 119 -13.39 8.53 6.77
C PRO A 119 -12.55 8.06 7.96
N VAL A 120 -13.21 7.72 9.06
CA VAL A 120 -12.59 7.03 10.19
C VAL A 120 -12.55 5.55 9.83
N VAL A 121 -11.37 5.02 9.48
CA VAL A 121 -11.17 3.57 9.48
C VAL A 121 -11.28 3.07 10.92
N PRO A 122 -12.02 1.97 11.18
CA PRO A 122 -12.02 1.34 12.50
C PRO A 122 -10.57 1.05 12.90
N SER A 123 -10.22 1.37 14.15
CA SER A 123 -8.91 1.05 14.73
C SER A 123 -8.54 -0.38 14.37
N ALA A 124 -7.44 -0.56 13.62
CA ALA A 124 -6.96 -1.88 13.23
C ALA A 124 -6.79 -2.72 14.51
N GLN A 125 -7.65 -3.72 14.69
CA GLN A 125 -7.38 -4.72 15.71
C GLN A 125 -6.15 -5.51 15.25
N PRO A 126 -5.15 -5.71 16.11
CA PRO A 126 -4.01 -6.55 15.77
C PRO A 126 -4.54 -7.92 15.36
N GLY A 127 -4.12 -8.37 14.16
CA GLY A 127 -4.46 -9.71 13.68
C GLY A 127 -4.06 -10.79 14.70
N PRO A 128 -4.63 -12.00 14.59
CA PRO A 128 -4.43 -13.04 15.60
C PRO A 128 -2.92 -13.31 15.79
N SER A 129 -2.46 -13.08 17.03
CA SER A 129 -1.09 -13.40 17.45
C SER A 129 -0.89 -14.91 17.34
N ILE A 130 0.01 -15.34 16.45
CA ILE A 130 0.46 -16.74 16.46
C ILE A 130 1.40 -16.87 17.65
N ALA A 131 0.96 -17.60 18.67
CA ALA A 131 1.75 -17.91 19.85
C ALA A 131 3.12 -18.51 19.45
N PRO A 132 4.23 -18.11 20.10
CA PRO A 132 5.53 -18.72 19.85
C PRO A 132 5.49 -20.18 20.33
N GLY A 133 5.53 -21.14 19.41
CA GLY A 133 5.61 -22.57 19.76
C GLY A 133 4.91 -23.56 18.83
N GLN A 134 4.20 -23.13 17.78
CA GLN A 134 3.65 -24.06 16.80
C GLN A 134 4.70 -24.35 15.71
N GLU A 135 5.41 -25.48 15.84
CA GLU A 135 6.35 -25.99 14.85
C GLU A 135 5.67 -26.16 13.47
N ARG A 136 6.36 -25.69 12.42
CA ARG A 136 5.95 -25.92 11.03
C ARG A 136 6.13 -27.42 10.71
N PRO A 137 5.14 -28.11 10.11
CA PRO A 137 5.36 -29.48 9.67
C PRO A 137 6.45 -29.54 8.60
N ARG A 138 7.44 -30.43 8.81
CA ARG A 138 8.56 -30.65 7.90
C ARG A 138 8.04 -31.12 6.53
N ARG A 139 8.48 -30.46 5.46
CA ARG A 139 8.21 -30.87 4.08
C ARG A 139 8.77 -32.27 3.83
N VAL A 140 7.90 -33.26 3.62
CA VAL A 140 8.29 -34.58 3.11
C VAL A 140 8.74 -34.41 1.66
N GLY A 141 10.03 -34.62 1.40
CA GLY A 141 10.61 -34.56 0.06
C GLY A 141 10.08 -35.68 -0.83
N LYS A 142 9.46 -35.32 -1.96
CA LYS A 142 9.24 -36.28 -3.06
C LYS A 142 10.60 -36.61 -3.69
N ARG A 143 11.05 -37.85 -3.54
CA ARG A 143 12.18 -38.39 -4.34
C ARG A 143 11.72 -38.50 -5.79
N PRO A 144 12.52 -38.05 -6.79
CA PRO A 144 12.22 -38.35 -8.18
C PRO A 144 12.63 -39.80 -8.50
N ALA A 145 11.76 -40.49 -9.24
CA ALA A 145 11.97 -41.82 -9.77
C ALA A 145 13.11 -41.82 -10.81
N GLY A 146 13.86 -42.92 -10.83
CA GLY A 146 15.14 -43.04 -11.53
C GLY A 146 15.05 -43.05 -13.07
N ARG A 147 16.20 -42.74 -13.67
CA ARG A 147 16.63 -43.32 -14.95
C ARG A 147 18.03 -43.87 -14.76
N LEU A 148 18.15 -45.18 -14.97
CA LEU A 148 19.37 -45.93 -15.16
C LEU A 148 20.09 -45.42 -16.42
N ASN A 149 21.41 -45.31 -16.38
CA ASN A 149 22.22 -45.25 -17.58
C ASN A 149 23.32 -46.33 -17.44
N PRO A 150 23.41 -47.30 -18.36
CA PRO A 150 24.47 -48.30 -18.33
C PRO A 150 25.75 -47.76 -18.98
N ALA A 151 26.87 -48.17 -18.38
CA ALA A 151 28.26 -48.23 -18.86
C ALA A 151 28.57 -47.78 -20.31
N LEU A 152 29.51 -46.85 -20.46
CA LEU A 152 30.93 -47.10 -20.82
C LEU A 152 31.72 -45.78 -20.74
#